data_AF-A0A923Q187-F1
#
_entry.id   AF-A0A923Q187-F1
#
_cell.length_a   1.000
_cell.length_b   1.000
_cell.length_c   1.000
_cell.angle_alpha   90.00
_cell.angle_beta   90.00
_cell.angle_gamma   90.00
#
_symmetry.space_group_name_H-M   'P 1'
#
loop_
_entity.id
_entity.type
_entity.pdbx_description
1 polymer ?
#
loop_
_entity_poly.entity_id
_entity_poly.type
_entity_poly.pdbx_seq_one_letter_code
_entity_poly.pdbx_strand_id
1 'polypeptide(L)' 'MEIQIKDAVVALLAAIKAGDQQTVAVEMARLDDFVERGRLALHPQLVHFLEKRSYAKALLFLGGETDIPVGICGGGRK' A
#
# COMPACT_ATOMS: atom_id res chain seq x y z
N MET A 1 10.57 -8.59 -4.17
CA MET A 1 9.55 -8.31 -3.14
C MET A 1 8.84 -6.99 -3.43
N GLU A 2 9.53 -5.87 -3.62
CA GLU A 2 8.88 -4.57 -3.92
C GLU A 2 7.99 -4.57 -5.17
N ILE A 3 8.35 -5.30 -6.23
CA ILE A 3 7.48 -5.49 -7.40
C ILE A 3 6.15 -6.17 -7.01
N GLN A 4 6.22 -7.21 -6.17
CA GLN A 4 5.02 -7.93 -5.71
C GLN A 4 4.15 -7.07 -4.78
N ILE A 5 4.78 -6.23 -3.95
CA ILE A 5 4.08 -5.24 -3.13
C ILE A 5 3.38 -4.22 -4.03
N LYS A 6 4.07 -3.73 -5.08
CA LYS A 6 3.49 -2.78 -6.04
C LYS A 6 2.26 -3.38 -6.72
N ASP A 7 2.36 -4.61 -7.21
CA ASP A 7 1.23 -5.30 -7.85
C ASP A 7 0.04 -5.46 -6.90
N ALA A 8 0.30 -5.87 -5.64
CA ALA A 8 -0.73 -6.00 -4.63
C ALA A 8 -1.38 -4.65 -4.26
N VAL A 9 -0.60 -3.57 -4.15
CA VAL A 9 -1.13 -2.21 -3.93
C VAL A 9 -2.00 -1.75 -5.11
N VAL A 10 -1.58 -1.99 -6.35
CA VAL A 10 -2.37 -1.65 -7.54
C VAL A 10 -3.67 -2.44 -7.58
N ALA A 11 -3.61 -3.76 -7.33
CA ALA A 11 -4.79 -4.62 -7.28
C ALA A 11 -5.76 -4.19 -6.17
N LEU A 12 -5.25 -3.87 -4.98
CA LEU A 12 -6.04 -3.36 -3.87
C LEU A 12 -6.77 -2.07 -4.23
N LEU A 13 -6.08 -1.08 -4.80
CA LEU A 13 -6.69 0.20 -5.19
C LEU A 13 -7.74 0.02 -6.28
N ALA A 14 -7.50 -0.89 -7.24
CA ALA A 14 -8.49 -1.24 -8.26
C ALA A 14 -9.74 -1.91 -7.65
N ALA A 15 -9.55 -2.84 -6.70
CA ALA A 15 -10.65 -3.51 -6.00
C ALA A 15 -11.49 -2.54 -5.14
N ILE A 16 -10.84 -1.60 -4.43
CA ILE A 16 -11.52 -0.51 -3.70
C ILE A 16 -12.40 0.31 -4.66
N LYS A 17 -11.85 0.69 -5.82
CA LYS A 17 -12.58 1.46 -6.83
C LYS A 17 -13.76 0.69 -7.42
N ALA A 18 -13.62 -0.63 -7.57
CA ALA A 18 -14.67 -1.51 -8.08
C ALA A 18 -15.71 -1.92 -7.02
N GLY A 19 -15.47 -1.65 -5.73
CA GLY A 19 -16.30 -2.14 -4.64
C GLY A 19 -16.18 -3.64 -4.37
N ASP A 20 -15.11 -4.29 -4.85
CA ASP A 20 -14.86 -5.71 -4.65
C ASP A 20 -14.24 -5.96 -3.26
N GLN A 21 -15.12 -6.17 -2.27
CA GLN A 21 -14.73 -6.36 -0.88
C GLN A 21 -13.89 -7.62 -0.64
N GLN A 22 -14.10 -8.67 -1.45
CA GLN A 22 -13.36 -9.91 -1.30
C GLN A 22 -11.90 -9.72 -1.73
N THR A 23 -11.68 -9.11 -2.90
CA THR A 23 -10.32 -8.82 -3.38
C THR A 23 -9.61 -7.83 -2.48
N VAL A 24 -10.32 -6.84 -1.93
CA VAL A 24 -9.76 -5.92 -0.92
C VAL A 24 -9.21 -6.68 0.28
N ALA A 25 -9.99 -7.60 0.85
CA ALA A 25 -9.53 -8.37 2.02
C ALA A 25 -8.32 -9.26 1.69
N VAL A 26 -8.31 -9.89 0.51
CA VAL A 26 -7.21 -10.74 0.05
C VAL A 26 -5.92 -9.94 -0.11
N GLU A 27 -5.96 -8.82 -0.83
CA GLU A 27 -4.75 -8.03 -1.08
C GLU A 27 -4.27 -7.30 0.19
N MET A 28 -5.16 -6.91 1.10
CA MET A 28 -4.76 -6.41 2.42
C MET A 28 -3.97 -7.45 3.22
N ALA A 29 -4.48 -8.67 3.34
CA ALA A 29 -3.79 -9.74 4.07
C ALA A 29 -2.44 -10.09 3.42
N ARG A 30 -2.38 -10.06 2.09
CA ARG A 30 -1.15 -10.30 1.34
C ARG A 30 -0.10 -9.21 1.56
N LEU A 31 -0.52 -7.94 1.63
CA LEU A 31 0.37 -6.83 1.95
C LEU A 31 0.89 -6.92 3.39
N ASP A 32 0.06 -7.32 4.34
CA ASP A 32 0.47 -7.53 5.73
C ASP A 32 1.55 -8.64 5.81
N ASP A 33 1.38 -9.78 5.11
CA ASP A 33 2.40 -10.85 5.01
C ASP A 33 3.72 -10.34 4.42
N PHE A 34 3.66 -9.53 3.35
CA PHE A 34 4.87 -8.96 2.75
C PHE A 34 5.61 -8.02 3.71
N VAL A 35 4.88 -7.22 4.50
CA VAL A 35 5.49 -6.34 5.49
C VAL A 35 6.14 -7.16 6.60
N GLU A 36 5.46 -8.18 7.14
CA GLU A 36 6.01 -9.02 8.21
C GLU A 36 7.28 -9.75 7.77
N ARG A 37 7.27 -10.34 6.59
CA ARG A 37 8.43 -11.06 6.03
C ARG A 37 9.55 -10.15 5.55
N GLY A 38 9.19 -8.97 5.08
CA GLY A 38 10.10 -8.01 4.45
C GLY A 38 10.65 -6.95 5.39
N ARG A 39 10.19 -6.86 6.65
CA ARG A 39 10.45 -5.70 7.52
C ARG A 39 11.92 -5.29 7.65
N LEU A 40 12.85 -6.25 7.64
CA LEU A 40 14.29 -5.98 7.74
C LEU A 40 14.97 -5.63 6.40
N ALA A 41 14.31 -5.92 5.27
CA ALA A 41 14.86 -5.73 3.93
C ALA A 41 14.14 -4.64 3.12
N LEU A 42 12.92 -4.27 3.52
CA LEU A 42 12.13 -3.20 2.89
C LEU A 42 12.57 -1.83 3.37
N HIS A 43 12.41 -0.82 2.51
CA HIS A 43 12.68 0.55 2.89
C HIS A 43 11.78 0.99 4.06
N PRO A 44 12.31 1.62 5.13
CA PRO A 44 11.53 1.99 6.31
C PRO A 44 10.30 2.86 5.99
N GLN A 45 10.41 3.74 4.99
CA GLN A 45 9.30 4.58 4.54
C GLN A 45 8.18 3.77 3.87
N LEU A 46 8.54 2.74 3.09
CA LEU A 46 7.56 1.85 2.48
C LEU A 46 6.82 1.04 3.55
N VAL A 47 7.55 0.49 4.53
CA VAL A 47 6.95 -0.19 5.69
C VAL A 47 5.99 0.74 6.41
N HIS A 48 6.40 1.97 6.68
CA HIS A 48 5.54 2.96 7.34
C HIS A 48 4.24 3.22 6.59
N PHE A 49 4.29 3.39 5.26
CA PHE A 49 3.08 3.61 4.46
C PHE A 49 2.14 2.41 4.48
N LEU A 50 2.68 1.20 4.37
CA LEU A 50 1.88 -0.03 4.37
C LEU A 50 1.21 -0.25 5.74
N GLU A 51 1.94 -0.07 6.85
CA GLU A 51 1.39 -0.20 8.21
C GLU A 51 0.30 0.84 8.52
N LYS A 52 0.41 2.05 7.96
CA LYS A 52 -0.60 3.10 8.08
C LYS A 52 -1.72 2.98 7.05
N ARG A 53 -1.74 1.92 6.24
CA ARG A 53 -2.69 1.71 5.14
C ARG A 53 -2.75 2.90 4.16
N SER A 54 -1.61 3.58 4.00
CA SER A 54 -1.44 4.69 3.07
C SER A 54 -1.05 4.17 1.68
N TYR A 55 -1.92 3.34 1.09
CA TYR A 55 -1.63 2.60 -0.13
C TYR A 55 -1.32 3.50 -1.33
N ALA A 56 -1.94 4.68 -1.42
CA ALA A 56 -1.62 5.65 -2.46
C ALA A 56 -0.16 6.15 -2.34
N LYS A 57 0.30 6.47 -1.13
CA LYS A 57 1.70 6.88 -0.90
C LYS A 57 2.69 5.75 -1.12
N ALA A 58 2.32 4.52 -0.73
CA ALA A 58 3.11 3.34 -1.04
C ALA A 58 3.29 3.16 -2.55
N LEU A 59 2.23 3.39 -3.35
CA LEU A 59 2.31 3.32 -4.81
C LEU A 59 3.22 4.38 -5.41
N LEU A 60 3.14 5.64 -4.95
CA LEU A 60 4.02 6.73 -5.39
C LEU A 60 5.49 6.40 -5.08
N PHE A 61 5.76 5.92 -3.86
CA PHE A 61 7.10 5.47 -3.46
C PHE A 61 7.65 4.38 -4.37
N LEU A 62 6.84 3.35 -4.65
CA LEU A 62 7.20 2.24 -5.55
C LEU A 62 7.22 2.66 -7.04
N GLY A 63 6.77 3.86 -7.35
CA GLY A 63 6.91 4.53 -8.65
C GLY A 63 8.24 5.26 -8.81
N GLY A 64 9.04 5.39 -7.75
CA GLY A 64 10.29 6.16 -7.74
C GLY A 64 10.11 7.64 -7.39
N GLU A 65 8.92 8.04 -6.93
CA GLU A 65 8.70 9.40 -6.43
C GLU A 65 9.34 9.55 -5.04
N THR A 66 10.28 10.48 -4.93
CA THR A 66 11.01 10.75 -3.69
C THR A 66 10.43 11.92 -2.87
N ASP A 67 9.66 12.80 -3.52
CA ASP A 67 8.99 13.94 -2.88
C ASP A 67 7.49 13.64 -2.70
N ILE A 68 7.20 12.62 -1.88
CA ILE A 68 5.81 12.19 -1.62
C ILE A 68 5.19 13.16 -0.62
N PRO A 69 4.14 13.92 -1.01
CA PRO A 69 3.62 14.99 -0.17
C PRO A 69 3.16 14.48 1.21
N VAL A 70 3.60 15.19 2.24
CA VAL A 70 3.22 14.95 3.63
C VAL A 70 1.89 15.66 3.90
N GLY A 71 0.80 15.13 3.36
CA GLY A 71 -0.51 15.72 3.61
C GLY A 71 -1.58 15.12 2.72
N ILE A 72 -2.68 14.70 3.35
CA ILE A 72 -3.91 14.18 2.74
C ILE A 72 -3.78 12.75 2.17
N CYS A 73 -4.14 11.76 2.98
CA CYS A 73 -4.63 10.48 2.45
C CYS A 73 -5.64 9.86 3.42
N GLY A 74 -6.92 9.89 3.03
CA GLY A 74 -7.95 8.91 3.42
C GLY A 74 -8.52 9.00 4.84
N GLY A 75 -9.24 10.07 5.19
CA GLY A 75 -10.00 10.09 6.44
C GLY A 75 -10.88 11.32 6.60
N GLY A 76 -12.09 11.27 6.07
CA GLY A 76 -13.09 12.32 6.25
C GLY A 76 -14.33 12.08 5.40
N ARG A 77 -15.01 10.96 5.62
CA ARG A 77 -16.45 10.93 5.33
C ARG A 77 -17.08 12.07 6.15
N LYS A 78 -17.92 12.89 5.50
CA LYS A 78 -18.82 13.83 6.20
C LYS A 78 -19.64 13.10 7.26
#